data_AF-A0A963QBA3-F1
#
_entry.id   AF-A0A963QBA3-F1
#
_cell.length_a   1.000
_cell.length_b   1.000
_cell.length_c   1.000
_cell.angle_alpha   90.00
_cell.angle_beta   90.00
_cell.angle_gamma   90.00
#
_symmetry.space_group_name_H-M   'P 1'
#
loop_
_entity.id
_entity.type
_entity.pdbx_description
1 polymer ?
#
loop_
_entity_poly.entity_id
_entity_poly.type
_entity_poly.pdbx_seq_one_letter_code
_entity_poly.pdbx_strand_id
1 'polypeptide(L)'
;AQQQEIESLVHAMEDAVKATDSHTYHLLNLQFHDRLVDMAGNRKLATIYRKLVKEISLFRRLNLAGRNVLPVSAHAHWEILEAIKSGNPDTAGRALFEHAMNSRTRTIENEEQRHGAESPSTPS
;
A
#
# COMPACT_ATOMS: atom_id res chain seq x y z
N ALA A 1 2.55 5.43 -22.08
CA ALA A 1 2.61 3.97 -21.82
C ALA A 1 2.75 3.67 -20.32
N GLN A 2 3.93 3.73 -19.70
CA GLN A 2 4.11 3.33 -18.29
C GLN A 2 3.36 4.22 -17.27
N GLN A 3 3.31 5.54 -17.46
CA GLN A 3 2.54 6.43 -16.58
C GLN A 3 1.03 6.19 -16.67
N GLN A 4 0.51 5.99 -17.88
CA GLN A 4 -0.92 5.67 -18.09
C GLN A 4 -1.32 4.32 -17.47
N GLU A 5 -0.40 3.36 -17.46
CA GLU A 5 -0.61 2.07 -16.81
C GLU A 5 -0.78 2.23 -15.30
N ILE A 6 0.13 2.92 -14.62
CA ILE A 6 0.02 3.15 -13.16
C ILE A 6 -1.19 4.04 -12.80
N GLU A 7 -1.55 4.99 -13.65
CA GLU A 7 -2.77 5.80 -13.49
C GLU A 7 -4.04 4.94 -13.59
N SER A 8 -4.10 4.02 -14.55
CA SER A 8 -5.21 3.08 -14.69
C SER A 8 -5.34 2.16 -13.47
N LEU A 9 -4.22 1.74 -12.87
CA LEU A 9 -4.23 0.96 -11.64
C LEU A 9 -4.78 1.76 -10.45
N VAL A 10 -4.44 3.05 -10.34
CA VAL A 10 -4.98 3.92 -9.27
C VAL A 10 -6.48 4.12 -9.42
N HIS A 11 -6.98 4.34 -10.64
CA HIS A 11 -8.42 4.38 -10.90
C HIS A 11 -9.13 3.07 -10.52
N ALA A 12 -8.58 1.93 -10.94
CA ALA A 12 -9.15 0.62 -10.60
C ALA A 12 -9.16 0.37 -9.07
N MET A 13 -8.14 0.85 -8.35
CA MET A 13 -8.11 0.80 -6.88
C MET A 13 -9.24 1.64 -6.27
N GLU A 14 -9.51 2.82 -6.81
CA GLU A 14 -10.61 3.67 -6.36
C GLU A 14 -11.97 3.02 -6.58
N ASP A 15 -12.17 2.35 -7.73
CA ASP A 15 -13.39 1.62 -8.02
C ASP A 15 -13.59 0.42 -7.06
N ALA A 16 -12.51 -0.29 -6.73
CA ALA A 16 -12.55 -1.35 -5.72
C ALA A 16 -12.91 -0.81 -4.31
N VAL A 17 -12.44 0.40 -3.96
CA VAL A 17 -12.84 1.08 -2.71
C VAL A 17 -14.35 1.38 -2.72
N LYS A 18 -14.88 1.94 -3.80
CA LYS A 18 -16.33 2.24 -3.95
C LYS A 18 -17.19 0.98 -3.84
N ALA A 19 -16.70 -0.14 -4.37
CA ALA A 19 -17.34 -1.44 -4.29
C ALA A 19 -17.15 -2.16 -2.93
N THR A 20 -16.37 -1.61 -2.00
CA THR A 20 -15.96 -2.27 -0.74
C THR A 20 -15.25 -3.61 -0.98
N ASP A 21 -14.60 -3.77 -2.14
CA ASP A 21 -13.88 -4.98 -2.53
C ASP A 21 -12.41 -4.91 -2.08
N SER A 22 -12.19 -5.24 -0.81
CA SER A 22 -10.85 -5.28 -0.20
C SER A 22 -9.90 -6.27 -0.87
N HIS A 23 -10.42 -7.35 -1.46
CA HIS A 23 -9.60 -8.38 -2.10
C HIS A 23 -9.03 -7.86 -3.42
N THR A 24 -9.89 -7.32 -4.28
CA THR A 24 -9.47 -6.71 -5.56
C THR A 24 -8.56 -5.52 -5.32
N TYR A 25 -8.88 -4.66 -4.34
CA TYR A 25 -8.01 -3.55 -3.94
C TYR A 25 -6.60 -4.05 -3.56
N HIS A 26 -6.50 -5.12 -2.77
CA HIS A 26 -5.21 -5.66 -2.34
C HIS A 26 -4.35 -6.14 -3.53
N LEU A 27 -4.95 -6.82 -4.51
CA LEU A 27 -4.26 -7.28 -5.71
C LEU A 27 -3.77 -6.11 -6.56
N LEU A 28 -4.64 -5.13 -6.81
CA LEU A 28 -4.29 -3.92 -7.57
C LEU A 28 -3.19 -3.11 -6.88
N ASN A 29 -3.24 -2.99 -5.56
CA ASN A 29 -2.21 -2.35 -4.76
C ASN A 29 -0.85 -3.05 -4.88
N LEU A 30 -0.82 -4.39 -4.86
CA LEU A 30 0.41 -5.15 -5.13
C LEU A 30 0.96 -4.88 -6.54
N GLN A 31 0.08 -4.90 -7.54
CA GLN A 31 0.44 -4.67 -8.94
C GLN A 31 1.00 -3.25 -9.16
N PHE A 32 0.39 -2.23 -8.54
CA PHE A 32 0.84 -0.85 -8.61
C PHE A 32 2.30 -0.72 -8.14
N HIS A 33 2.62 -1.24 -6.95
CA HIS A 33 3.99 -1.13 -6.44
C HIS A 33 5.00 -2.00 -7.21
N ASP A 34 4.61 -3.19 -7.68
CA ASP A 34 5.49 -4.01 -8.53
C ASP A 34 5.86 -3.25 -9.81
N ARG A 35 4.88 -2.56 -10.41
CA ARG A 35 5.10 -1.74 -11.61
C ARG A 35 6.01 -0.55 -11.33
N LEU A 36 5.85 0.14 -10.21
CA LEU A 36 6.74 1.25 -9.82
C LEU A 36 8.19 0.80 -9.68
N VAL A 37 8.42 -0.35 -9.06
CA VAL A 37 9.77 -0.87 -8.87
C VAL A 37 10.39 -1.31 -10.21
N ASP A 38 9.61 -1.92 -11.09
CA ASP A 38 10.08 -2.25 -12.43
C ASP A 38 10.36 -0.99 -13.29
N MET A 39 9.58 0.08 -13.13
CA MET A 39 9.81 1.36 -13.81
C MET A 39 11.14 2.01 -13.42
N ALA A 40 11.65 1.75 -12.21
CA ALA A 40 12.95 2.24 -11.77
C ALA A 40 14.14 1.60 -12.53
N GLY A 41 13.91 0.55 -13.34
CA GLY A 41 14.94 -0.09 -14.16
C GLY A 41 16.02 -0.87 -13.38
N ASN A 42 15.92 -0.91 -12.05
CA ASN A 42 16.89 -1.58 -11.18
C ASN A 42 16.46 -3.01 -10.88
N ARG A 43 16.97 -3.97 -11.67
CA ARG A 43 16.66 -5.41 -11.54
C ARG A 43 16.95 -5.99 -10.15
N LYS A 44 18.01 -5.50 -9.48
CA LYS A 44 18.37 -5.94 -8.13
C LYS A 44 17.32 -5.47 -7.13
N LEU A 45 16.90 -4.21 -7.22
CA LEU A 45 15.81 -3.65 -6.41
C LEU A 45 14.50 -4.44 -6.62
N ALA A 46 14.11 -4.69 -7.86
CA ALA A 46 12.90 -5.46 -8.18
C ALA A 46 12.92 -6.88 -7.57
N THR A 47 14.07 -7.55 -7.63
CA THR A 47 14.22 -8.88 -7.03
C THR A 47 14.09 -8.84 -5.51
N ILE A 48 14.72 -7.87 -4.84
CA ILE A 48 14.65 -7.71 -3.38
C ILE A 48 13.22 -7.36 -2.96
N TYR A 49 12.60 -6.41 -3.65
CA TYR A 49 11.23 -5.97 -3.38
C TYR A 49 10.23 -7.15 -3.44
N ARG A 50 10.25 -7.92 -4.54
CA ARG A 50 9.34 -9.07 -4.71
C ARG A 50 9.54 -10.14 -3.65
N LYS A 51 10.77 -10.36 -3.16
CA LYS A 51 11.03 -11.26 -2.03
C LYS A 51 10.41 -10.71 -0.75
N LEU A 52 10.71 -9.45 -0.41
CA LEU A 52 10.19 -8.81 0.81
C LEU A 52 8.66 -8.79 0.85
N VAL A 53 8.00 -8.42 -0.25
CA VAL A 53 6.53 -8.36 -0.33
C VAL A 53 5.89 -9.73 -0.10
N LYS A 54 6.51 -10.82 -0.56
CA LYS A 54 6.01 -12.17 -0.30
C LYS A 54 6.03 -12.48 1.20
N GLU A 55 7.13 -12.18 1.88
CA GLU A 55 7.29 -12.40 3.33
C GLU A 55 6.28 -11.61 4.16
N ILE A 56 5.95 -10.37 3.75
CA ILE A 56 5.03 -9.49 4.50
C ILE A 56 3.59 -9.47 3.96
N SER A 57 3.28 -10.32 2.97
CA SER A 57 1.99 -10.31 2.26
C SER A 57 0.79 -10.51 3.19
N LEU A 58 0.94 -11.38 4.19
CA LEU A 58 -0.06 -11.62 5.23
C LEU A 58 -0.40 -10.33 5.99
N PHE A 59 0.61 -9.61 6.47
CA PHE A 59 0.44 -8.34 7.18
C PHE A 59 -0.17 -7.26 6.28
N ARG A 60 0.23 -7.19 5.00
CA ARG A 60 -0.39 -6.24 4.04
C ARG A 60 -1.89 -6.49 3.86
N ARG A 61 -2.35 -7.74 3.88
CA ARG A 61 -3.79 -8.06 3.80
C ARG A 61 -4.49 -7.66 5.09
N LEU A 62 -3.89 -7.99 6.23
CA LEU A 62 -4.44 -7.69 7.56
C LEU A 62 -4.55 -6.19 7.82
N ASN A 63 -3.61 -5.40 7.33
CA ASN A 63 -3.62 -3.93 7.43
C ASN A 63 -4.78 -3.26 6.73
N LEU A 64 -5.40 -3.92 5.76
CA LEU A 64 -6.50 -3.39 4.98
C LEU A 64 -7.86 -3.86 5.50
N ALA A 65 -7.90 -4.66 6.56
CA ALA A 65 -9.13 -5.20 7.14
C ALA A 65 -9.86 -4.21 8.08
N GLY A 66 -9.24 -3.06 8.39
CA GLY A 66 -9.82 -2.02 9.22
C GLY A 66 -10.87 -1.17 8.49
N ARG A 67 -11.90 -0.72 9.22
CA ARG A 67 -12.88 0.25 8.69
C ARG A 67 -12.16 1.54 8.30
N ASN A 68 -12.52 2.10 7.14
CA ASN A 68 -12.00 3.36 6.61
C ASN A 68 -10.51 3.38 6.20
N VAL A 69 -9.83 2.22 6.15
CA VAL A 69 -8.42 2.15 5.73
C VAL A 69 -8.25 2.21 4.20
N LEU A 70 -9.17 1.59 3.45
CA LEU A 70 -9.12 1.54 1.99
C LEU A 70 -9.15 2.94 1.35
N PRO A 71 -10.07 3.87 1.72
CA PRO A 71 -10.10 5.21 1.14
C PRO A 71 -8.81 6.01 1.39
N VAL A 72 -8.26 5.95 2.61
CA VAL A 72 -7.01 6.63 2.96
C VAL A 72 -5.84 6.06 2.15
N SER A 73 -5.79 4.73 2.02
CA SER A 73 -4.74 4.06 1.26
C SER A 73 -4.81 4.43 -0.23
N ALA A 74 -6.01 4.46 -0.82
CA ALA A 74 -6.21 4.86 -2.21
C ALA A 74 -5.83 6.33 -2.47
N HIS A 75 -6.16 7.23 -1.54
CA HIS A 75 -5.75 8.64 -1.64
C HIS A 75 -4.22 8.81 -1.66
N ALA A 76 -3.51 8.08 -0.79
CA ALA A 76 -2.05 8.12 -0.78
C ALA A 76 -1.40 7.62 -2.10
N HIS A 77 -2.07 6.73 -2.84
CA HIS A 77 -1.60 6.29 -4.15
C HIS A 77 -1.75 7.38 -5.23
N TRP A 78 -2.77 8.23 -5.13
CA TRP A 78 -2.91 9.42 -5.98
C TRP A 78 -1.77 10.41 -5.75
N GLU A 79 -1.39 10.65 -4.49
CA GLU A 79 -0.27 11.54 -4.16
C GLU A 79 1.05 11.06 -4.77
N ILE A 80 1.31 9.75 -4.71
CA ILE A 80 2.48 9.14 -5.36
C ILE A 80 2.41 9.32 -6.88
N LEU A 81 1.25 9.06 -7.49
CA LEU A 81 1.07 9.19 -8.94
C LEU A 81 1.35 10.63 -9.41
N GLU A 82 0.79 11.62 -8.73
CA GLU A 82 1.00 13.03 -9.06
C GLU A 82 2.45 13.46 -8.82
N ALA A 83 3.09 12.97 -7.75
CA ALA A 83 4.52 13.17 -7.53
C ALA A 83 5.38 12.59 -8.67
N ILE A 84 5.04 11.42 -9.19
CA ILE A 84 5.74 10.82 -10.35
C ILE A 84 5.46 11.60 -11.63
N LYS A 85 4.21 12.04 -11.87
CA LYS A 85 3.82 12.83 -13.05
C LYS A 85 4.51 14.19 -13.09
N SER A 86 4.89 14.74 -11.93
CA SER A 86 5.70 15.96 -11.85
C SER A 86 7.11 15.82 -12.45
N GLY A 87 7.62 14.59 -12.59
CA GLY A 87 8.98 14.32 -13.07
C GLY A 87 10.09 14.68 -12.08
N ASN A 88 9.76 15.10 -10.85
CA ASN A 88 10.73 15.41 -9.80
C ASN A 88 11.04 14.13 -8.96
N PRO A 89 12.25 13.57 -9.06
CA PRO A 89 12.62 12.34 -8.37
C PRO A 89 12.63 12.48 -6.85
N ASP A 90 13.00 13.66 -6.31
CA ASP A 90 13.03 13.89 -4.86
C ASP A 90 11.61 13.93 -4.29
N THR A 91 10.69 14.59 -4.99
CA THR A 91 9.27 14.62 -4.63
C THR A 91 8.67 13.22 -4.65
N ALA A 92 8.91 12.45 -5.71
CA ALA A 92 8.43 11.07 -5.83
C ALA A 92 9.02 10.15 -4.74
N GLY A 93 10.32 10.29 -4.46
CA GLY A 93 11.01 9.54 -3.41
C GLY A 93 10.45 9.83 -2.02
N ARG A 94 10.20 11.10 -1.71
CA ARG A 94 9.61 11.51 -0.43
C ARG A 94 8.18 11.00 -0.27
N ALA A 95 7.33 11.13 -1.29
CA ALA A 95 5.96 10.62 -1.26
C ALA A 95 5.91 9.10 -1.03
N LEU A 96 6.76 8.34 -1.72
CA LEU A 96 6.88 6.90 -1.52
C LEU A 96 7.35 6.53 -0.11
N PHE A 97 8.32 7.26 0.43
CA PHE A 97 8.84 7.04 1.77
C PHE A 97 7.76 7.29 2.84
N GLU A 98 7.08 8.45 2.77
CA GLU A 98 6.00 8.81 3.70
C GLU A 98 4.87 7.77 3.66
N HIS A 99 4.46 7.34 2.46
CA HIS A 99 3.47 6.27 2.27
C HIS A 99 3.89 4.94 2.94
N ALA A 100 5.15 4.54 2.78
CA ALA A 100 5.67 3.31 3.39
C ALA A 100 5.69 3.41 4.92
N MET A 101 6.10 4.55 5.47
CA MET A 101 6.12 4.78 6.92
C MET A 101 4.71 4.80 7.51
N ASN A 102 3.76 5.47 6.86
CA ASN A 102 2.36 5.48 7.28
C ASN A 102 1.74 4.07 7.26
N SER A 103 2.13 3.23 6.29
CA SER A 103 1.71 1.83 6.23
C SER A 103 2.32 1.00 7.37
N ARG A 104 3.58 1.25 7.72
CA ARG A 104 4.26 0.61 8.86
C ARG A 104 3.58 0.99 10.18
N THR A 105 3.31 2.26 10.42
CA THR A 105 2.64 2.74 11.65
C THR A 105 1.28 2.07 11.82
N ARG A 106 0.45 2.06 10.77
CA ARG A 106 -0.84 1.34 10.78
C ARG A 106 -0.70 -0.14 11.08
N THR A 107 0.38 -0.78 10.61
CA THR A 107 0.65 -2.20 10.92
C THR A 107 0.85 -2.42 12.41
N ILE A 108 1.68 -1.58 13.03
CA ILE A 108 1.99 -1.68 14.45
C ILE A 108 0.72 -1.44 15.28
N GLU A 109 -0.03 -0.37 14.97
CA GLU A 109 -1.28 -0.04 15.66
C GLU A 109 -2.33 -1.16 15.55
N ASN A 110 -2.47 -1.78 14.38
CA ASN A 110 -3.41 -2.89 14.17
C ASN A 110 -3.00 -4.14 14.97
N GLU A 111 -1.71 -4.45 15.05
CA GLU A 111 -1.21 -5.60 15.81
C GLU A 111 -1.33 -5.34 17.33
N GLU A 112 -1.04 -4.13 17.81
CA GLU A 112 -1.28 -3.73 19.20
C GLU A 112 -2.75 -3.88 19.61
N GLN A 113 -3.68 -3.43 18.74
CA GLN A 113 -5.12 -3.60 18.98
C GLN A 113 -5.54 -5.07 19.04
N ARG A 114 -4.94 -5.93 18.22
CA ARG A 114 -5.21 -7.38 18.24
C ARG A 114 -4.73 -8.02 19.53
N HIS A 115 -3.48 -7.75 19.91
CA HIS A 115 -2.92 -8.26 21.17
C HIS A 115 -3.67 -7.74 22.41
N GLY A 116 -4.16 -6.50 22.36
CA GLY A 116 -5.00 -5.93 23.42
C GLY A 116 -6.40 -6.57 23.49
N ALA A 117 -7.00 -6.93 22.34
CA ALA A 117 -8.29 -7.62 22.29
C ALA A 117 -8.22 -9.10 22.69
N GLU A 118 -7.06 -9.74 22.53
CA GLU A 118 -6.81 -11.14 22.93
C GLU A 118 -6.44 -11.31 24.41
N SER A 119 -6.18 -10.21 25.14
CA SER A 119 -5.98 -10.25 26.60
C SER A 119 -7.34 -10.24 27.32
N PRO A 120 -7.74 -11.31 28.02
CA PRO A 120 -9.03 -11.33 28.70
C PRO A 120 -8.99 -10.38 29.88
N SER A 121 -10.00 -9.51 29.96
CA SER A 121 -10.38 -8.82 31.19
C SER A 121 -10.69 -9.87 32.25
N THR A 122 -9.71 -10.20 33.10
CA THR A 122 -9.97 -10.81 34.40
C THR A 122 -10.68 -9.77 35.26
N PRO A 123 -11.98 -9.96 35.60
CA PRO A 123 -12.62 -9.13 36.59
C PRO A 123 -12.21 -9.65 37.98
N SER A 124 -11.68 -8.77 38.83
CA SER A 124 -11.63 -8.96 40.29
C SER A 124 -12.69 -8.09 40.94
#